data_AF-A0A2X3KFZ8-F1
#
_entry.id   AF-A0A2X3KFZ8-F1
#
_cell.length_a   1.000
_cell.length_b   1.000
_cell.length_c   1.000
_cell.angle_alpha   90.00
_cell.angle_beta   90.00
_cell.angle_gamma   90.00
#
_symmetry.space_group_name_H-M   'P 1'
#
loop_
_entity.id
_entity.type
_entity.pdbx_description
1 polymer ?
#
loop_
_entity_poly.entity_id
_entity_poly.type
_entity_poly.pdbx_seq_one_letter_code
_entity_poly.pdbx_strand_id
1 'polypeptide(L)' 'MNELMALHTGQSLEQIERDTERDRFLSAPEAVEYGLVDSILTHRN' A
#
# COMPACT_ATOMS: atom_id res chain seq x y z
N MET A 1 6.33 8.21 -10.06
CA MET A 1 5.29 7.33 -9.49
C MET A 1 5.64 6.93 -8.05
N ASN A 2 6.84 6.39 -7.83
CA ASN A 2 7.27 5.88 -6.52
C ASN A 2 7.30 6.95 -5.42
N GLU A 3 7.74 8.19 -5.73
CA GLU A 3 7.70 9.31 -4.77
C GLU A 3 6.28 9.66 -4.31
N LEU A 4 5.30 9.60 -5.22
CA LEU A 4 3.91 9.86 -4.89
C LEU A 4 3.34 8.75 -3.99
N MET A 5 3.69 7.49 -4.28
CA MET A 5 3.30 6.37 -3.43
C MET A 5 3.89 6.51 -2.04
N ALA A 6 5.19 6.76 -1.93
CA ALA A 6 5.87 6.97 -0.65
C ALA A 6 5.21 8.08 0.19
N LEU A 7 4.83 9.20 -0.45
CA LEU A 7 4.15 10.32 0.21
C LEU A 7 2.79 9.92 0.81
N HIS A 8 1.99 9.12 0.09
CA HIS A 8 0.62 8.81 0.51
C HIS A 8 0.53 7.56 1.39
N THR A 9 1.45 6.61 1.23
CA THR A 9 1.49 5.38 2.05
C THR A 9 2.33 5.53 3.32
N GLY A 10 3.18 6.57 3.39
CA GLY A 10 4.14 6.75 4.49
C GLY A 10 5.34 5.79 4.42
N GLN A 11 5.46 5.01 3.35
CA GLN A 11 6.60 4.11 3.13
C GLN A 11 7.83 4.88 2.64
N SER A 12 9.02 4.34 2.87
CA SER A 12 10.24 4.91 2.29
C SER A 12 10.27 4.69 0.77
N LEU A 13 10.98 5.57 0.05
CA LEU A 13 11.14 5.44 -1.39
C LEU A 13 11.81 4.10 -1.76
N GLU A 14 12.82 3.68 -0.99
CA GLU A 14 13.51 2.40 -1.18
C GLU A 14 12.55 1.21 -1.05
N GLN A 15 11.66 1.25 -0.06
CA GLN A 15 10.66 0.19 0.14
C GLN A 15 9.70 0.12 -1.05
N ILE A 16 9.18 1.27 -1.51
CA ILE A 16 8.32 1.32 -2.71
C ILE A 16 9.06 0.78 -3.93
N GLU A 17 10.32 1.15 -4.15
CA GLU A 17 11.11 0.67 -5.29
C GLU A 17 11.27 -0.85 -5.27
N ARG A 18 11.63 -1.43 -4.12
CA ARG A 18 11.73 -2.89 -3.96
C ARG A 18 10.39 -3.59 -4.21
N ASP A 19 9.31 -3.02 -3.68
CA ASP A 19 7.98 -3.63 -3.76
C ASP A 19 7.30 -3.45 -5.11
N THR A 20 7.77 -2.51 -5.92
CA THR A 20 7.29 -2.25 -7.30
C THR A 20 8.20 -2.82 -8.37
N GLU A 21 9.37 -3.35 -8.00
CA GLU A 21 10.28 -4.04 -8.93
C GLU A 21 9.62 -5.27 -9.57
N ARG A 22 8.71 -5.93 -8.84
CA ARG A 22 7.83 -7.00 -9.33
C ARG A 22 6.43 -6.84 -8.76
N ASP A 23 5.47 -7.53 -9.36
CA ASP A 23 4.10 -7.55 -8.85
C ASP A 23 4.05 -8.07 -7.40
N ARG A 24 3.77 -7.16 -6.47
CA ARG A 24 3.50 -7.48 -5.06
C ARG A 24 2.00 -7.40 -4.81
N PHE A 25 1.36 -8.57 -4.70
CA PHE A 25 -0.03 -8.66 -4.29
C PHE A 25 -0.15 -8.55 -2.78
N LEU A 26 -1.10 -7.74 -2.31
CA LEU A 26 -1.40 -7.56 -0.90
C LEU A 26 -2.82 -8.03 -0.63
N SER A 27 -3.02 -8.71 0.49
CA SER A 27 -4.33 -8.92 1.08
C SER A 27 -4.92 -7.59 1.56
N ALA A 28 -6.23 -7.54 1.81
CA ALA A 28 -6.86 -6.33 2.31
C ALA A 28 -6.26 -5.81 3.64
N PRO A 29 -5.95 -6.67 4.64
CA PRO A 29 -5.27 -6.23 5.86
C PRO A 29 -3.86 -5.67 5.60
N GLU A 30 -3.08 -6.32 4.74
CA GLU A 30 -1.74 -5.84 4.38
C GLU A 30 -1.80 -4.50 3.65
N ALA A 31 -2.81 -4.27 2.81
CA ALA A 31 -2.99 -2.99 2.13
C ALA A 31 -3.31 -1.84 3.10
N VAL A 32 -4.02 -2.12 4.21
CA VAL A 32 -4.24 -1.14 5.29
C VAL A 32 -2.95 -0.86 6.03
N GLU A 33 -2.24 -1.90 6.47
CA GLU A 33 -0.97 -1.75 7.19
C GLU A 33 0.08 -1.03 6.35
N TYR A 34 0.10 -1.30 5.05
CA TYR A 34 1.01 -0.67 4.11
C TYR A 34 0.66 0.81 3.83
N GLY A 35 -0.55 1.26 4.16
CA GLY A 35 -1.01 2.64 3.97
C GLY A 35 -1.64 2.92 2.59
N LEU A 36 -2.02 1.88 1.84
CA LEU A 36 -2.69 2.04 0.53
C LEU A 36 -4.19 2.30 0.66
N VAL A 37 -4.80 1.87 1.76
CA VAL A 37 -6.23 2.01 2.06
C VAL A 37 -6.43 2.31 3.54
N ASP A 38 -7.44 3.12 3.87
CA ASP A 38 -7.66 3.55 5.25
C ASP A 38 -8.33 2.47 6.13
N SER A 39 -9.23 1.68 5.54
CA SER A 39 -10.00 0.66 6.29
C SER A 39 -10.66 -0.38 5.38
N ILE A 40 -11.06 -1.52 5.97
CA ILE A 40 -11.79 -2.61 5.29
C ILE A 40 -13.25 -2.58 5.72
N LEU A 41 -14.15 -2.47 4.75
CA LEU A 41 -15.60 -2.59 4.99
C LEU A 41 -16.00 -4.07 4.92
N THR A 42 -16.52 -4.60 6.03
CA THR A 42 -16.89 -6.03 6.13
C THR A 42 -18.37 -6.29 5.85
N HIS A 43 -19.20 -5.25 5.82
CA HIS A 43 -20.64 -5.35 5.62
C HIS A 43 -21.11 -4.20 4.73
N ARG A 44 -22.05 -4.50 3.83
CA ARG A 44 -22.73 -3.50 3.02
C ARG A 44 -24.17 -3.40 3.50
N ASN A 45 -24.54 -2.26 4.07
CA ASN A 45 -25.93 -1.93 4.38
C ASN A 45 -26.72 -1.66 3.10
#